data_AF-A0A7C2QHV9-F1
#
_entry.id   AF-A0A7C2QHV9-F1
#
_cell.length_a   1.000
_cell.length_b   1.000
_cell.length_c   1.000
_cell.angle_alpha   90.00
_cell.angle_beta   90.00
_cell.angle_gamma   90.00
#
_symmetry.space_group_name_H-M   'P 1'
#
loop_
_entity.id
_entity.type
_entity.pdbx_description
1 polymer ?
#
loop_
_entity_poly.entity_id
_entity_poly.type
_entity_poly.pdbx_seq_one_letter_code
_entity_poly.pdbx_strand_id
1 'polypeptide(L)'
;YLDQLRKIAARYRAPLITGATPNAERQRLYEAFRRGEVKRLIVSKVANFAVDLPDANVAIQVSGTFGSRQEEAQRLGRILRPKASGIPAHFYSIVTRNSRDQEFAANRQLFLTEQGYKYVIQDWEEA
;
A
#
# COMPACT_ATOMS: atom_id res chain seq x y z
N TYR A 1 -8.16 8.81 9.27
CA TYR A 1 -7.06 8.13 8.54
C TYR A 1 -5.88 9.04 8.20
N LEU A 2 -6.07 10.31 7.78
CA LEU A 2 -4.93 11.19 7.48
C LEU A 2 -3.98 11.42 8.67
N ASP A 3 -4.49 11.54 9.89
CA ASP A 3 -3.64 11.75 11.07
C ASP A 3 -2.75 10.54 11.39
N GLN A 4 -3.23 9.33 11.12
CA GLN A 4 -2.41 8.12 11.22
C GLN A 4 -1.26 8.16 10.20
N LEU A 5 -1.54 8.53 8.95
CA LEU A 5 -0.50 8.69 7.93
C LEU A 5 0.50 9.80 8.29
N ARG A 6 0.04 10.91 8.88
CA ARG A 6 0.93 11.97 9.40
C ARG A 6 1.85 11.46 10.51
N LYS A 7 1.32 10.68 11.46
CA LYS A 7 2.13 10.05 12.53
C LYS A 7 3.18 9.11 11.95
N ILE A 8 2.82 8.29 10.96
CA ILE A 8 3.74 7.37 10.27
C ILE A 8 4.80 8.15 9.51
N ALA A 9 4.40 9.16 8.74
CA ALA A 9 5.31 10.01 7.98
C ALA A 9 6.33 10.71 8.89
N ALA A 10 5.88 11.25 10.02
CA ALA A 10 6.75 11.86 11.02
C ALA A 10 7.71 10.84 11.65
N ARG A 11 7.20 9.68 12.08
CA ARG A 11 8.00 8.61 12.70
C ARG A 11 9.11 8.12 11.78
N TYR A 12 8.81 7.93 10.50
CA TYR A 12 9.77 7.38 9.53
C TYR A 12 10.50 8.44 8.70
N ARG A 13 10.23 9.73 8.96
CA ARG A 13 10.77 10.88 8.21
C ARG A 13 10.66 10.68 6.70
N ALA A 14 9.47 10.27 6.26
CA ALA A 14 9.21 9.94 4.87
C ALA A 14 8.13 10.87 4.28
N PRO A 15 8.22 11.24 2.99
CA PRO A 15 7.27 12.17 2.39
C PRO A 15 5.85 11.61 2.40
N LEU A 16 4.88 12.50 2.62
CA LEU A 16 3.45 12.18 2.63
C LEU A 16 2.74 12.91 1.48
N ILE A 17 2.14 12.15 0.57
CA ILE A 17 1.26 12.65 -0.47
C ILE A 17 -0.19 12.52 -0.01
N THR A 18 -0.92 13.64 -0.04
CA THR A 18 -2.35 13.71 0.27
C THR A 18 -3.12 14.34 -0.89
N GLY A 19 -4.46 14.40 -0.78
CA GLY A 19 -5.29 15.11 -1.76
C GLY A 19 -4.98 16.61 -1.85
N ALA A 20 -4.43 17.21 -0.79
CA ALA A 20 -4.01 18.60 -0.77
C ALA A 20 -2.60 18.83 -1.35
N THR A 21 -1.84 17.76 -1.65
CA THR A 21 -0.50 17.89 -2.23
C THR A 21 -0.60 18.40 -3.68
N PRO A 22 0.03 19.55 -4.01
CA PRO A 22 0.02 20.09 -5.36
C PRO A 22 0.55 19.09 -6.39
N ASN A 23 0.02 19.12 -7.62
CA ASN A 23 0.39 18.18 -8.67
C ASN A 23 1.89 18.19 -8.99
N ALA A 24 2.52 19.36 -9.01
CA ALA A 24 3.96 19.49 -9.24
C ALA A 24 4.79 18.77 -8.16
N GLU A 25 4.46 18.98 -6.88
CA GLU A 25 5.15 18.34 -5.77
C GLU A 25 4.91 16.82 -5.76
N ARG A 26 3.68 16.40 -6.07
CA ARG A 26 3.33 14.99 -6.23
C ARG A 26 4.18 14.31 -7.28
N GLN A 27 4.31 14.93 -8.46
CA GLN A 27 5.12 14.40 -9.56
C GLN A 27 6.59 14.30 -9.16
N ARG A 28 7.15 15.37 -8.54
CA ARG A 28 8.52 15.40 -8.03
C ARG A 28 8.81 14.25 -7.06
N LEU A 29 7.91 14.00 -6.10
CA LEU A 29 8.05 12.94 -5.11
C LEU A 29 7.96 11.53 -5.74
N TYR A 30 7.05 11.33 -6.71
CA TYR A 30 6.98 10.05 -7.42
C TYR A 30 8.23 9.81 -8.26
N GLU A 31 8.74 10.81 -8.97
CA GLU A 31 9.99 10.66 -9.73
C GLU A 31 11.20 10.39 -8.84
N ALA A 32 11.32 11.08 -7.70
CA ALA A 32 12.37 10.82 -6.73
C ALA A 32 12.28 9.39 -6.15
N PHE A 33 11.07 8.89 -5.94
CA PHE A 33 10.85 7.50 -5.54
C PHE A 33 11.26 6.50 -6.64
N ARG A 34 10.88 6.77 -7.90
CA ARG A 34 11.25 5.94 -9.07
C ARG A 34 12.75 5.89 -9.32
N ARG A 35 13.46 7.01 -9.15
CA ARG A 35 14.93 7.07 -9.22
C ARG A 35 15.62 6.46 -8.00
N GLY A 36 14.85 6.09 -6.96
CA GLY A 36 15.37 5.52 -5.72
C GLY A 36 16.05 6.54 -4.80
N GLU A 37 15.92 7.83 -5.05
CA GLU A 37 16.37 8.93 -4.16
C GLU A 37 15.55 8.93 -2.86
N VAL A 38 14.26 8.62 -2.98
CA VAL A 38 13.36 8.39 -1.84
C VAL A 38 13.03 6.91 -1.77
N LYS A 39 13.38 6.24 -0.67
CA LYS A 39 13.12 4.81 -0.48
C LYS A 39 11.73 4.50 0.10
N ARG A 40 11.06 5.49 0.69
CA ARG A 40 9.80 5.34 1.43
C ARG A 40 8.89 6.49 1.08
N LEU A 41 7.67 6.18 0.64
CA LEU A 41 6.67 7.18 0.27
C LEU A 41 5.34 6.79 0.91
N ILE A 42 4.74 7.71 1.67
CA ILE A 42 3.40 7.51 2.23
C ILE A 42 2.39 8.21 1.34
N VAL A 43 1.31 7.52 0.99
CA VAL A 43 0.27 8.04 0.09
C VAL A 43 -1.10 7.82 0.73
N SER A 44 -1.95 8.85 0.71
CA SER A 44 -3.34 8.71 1.16
C SER A 44 -4.24 8.09 0.09
N LYS A 45 -5.39 7.53 0.48
CA LYS A 45 -6.36 6.91 -0.44
C LYS A 45 -6.72 7.81 -1.63
N VAL A 46 -6.96 9.10 -1.39
CA VAL A 46 -7.33 10.08 -2.44
C VAL A 46 -6.18 10.30 -3.43
N ALA A 47 -4.93 10.19 -2.97
CA ALA A 47 -3.75 10.31 -3.82
C ALA A 47 -3.35 8.98 -4.49
N ASN A 48 -3.94 7.86 -4.07
CA ASN A 48 -3.60 6.50 -4.50
C ASN A 48 -4.21 6.09 -5.86
N PHE A 49 -5.11 6.91 -6.44
CA PHE A 49 -5.92 6.52 -7.60
C PHE A 49 -5.18 6.49 -8.94
N ALA A 50 -4.00 7.12 -9.05
CA ALA A 50 -3.41 7.41 -10.35
C ALA A 50 -2.01 6.83 -10.59
N VAL A 51 -1.44 6.09 -9.64
CA VAL A 51 0.01 5.80 -9.70
C VAL A 51 0.27 4.33 -9.90
N ASP A 52 0.53 4.00 -11.17
CA ASP A 52 1.48 2.93 -11.47
C ASP A 52 2.78 3.28 -10.74
N LEU A 53 3.10 2.50 -9.70
CA LEU A 53 4.30 2.64 -8.88
C LEU A 53 5.34 1.68 -9.47
N PRO A 54 6.09 2.06 -10.52
CA PRO A 54 7.16 1.24 -11.00
C PRO A 54 8.19 1.11 -9.87
N ASP A 55 8.64 -0.13 -9.68
CA ASP A 55 9.74 -0.51 -8.80
C ASP A 55 9.53 -0.50 -7.27
N ALA A 56 8.33 -0.31 -6.72
CA ALA A 56 8.09 -0.58 -5.29
C ALA A 56 8.14 -2.09 -4.97
N ASN A 57 9.11 -2.59 -4.19
CA ASN A 57 9.19 -4.03 -3.85
C ASN A 57 8.27 -4.41 -2.69
N VAL A 58 7.88 -3.42 -1.90
CA VAL A 58 7.06 -3.62 -0.70
C VAL A 58 5.97 -2.56 -0.68
N ALA A 59 4.73 -3.01 -0.50
CA ALA A 59 3.58 -2.15 -0.25
C ALA A 59 2.95 -2.51 1.10
N ILE A 60 2.67 -1.50 1.90
CA ILE A 60 2.07 -1.66 3.23
C ILE A 60 0.76 -0.87 3.27
N GLN A 61 -0.35 -1.56 3.46
CA GLN A 61 -1.66 -0.96 3.71
C GLN A 61 -1.92 -0.93 5.20
N VAL A 62 -2.01 0.28 5.77
CA VAL A 62 -2.22 0.47 7.22
C VAL A 62 -3.68 0.65 7.59
N SER A 63 -4.49 1.14 6.65
CA SER A 63 -5.92 1.36 6.84
C SER A 63 -6.62 1.29 5.49
N GLY A 64 -7.70 0.54 5.39
CA GLY A 64 -8.41 0.35 4.13
C GLY A 64 -9.91 0.29 4.32
N THR A 65 -10.63 1.29 3.82
CA THR A 65 -12.04 1.11 3.44
C THR A 65 -12.06 0.48 2.06
N PHE A 66 -12.68 -0.70 1.97
CA PHE A 66 -12.75 -1.47 0.72
C PHE A 66 -13.53 -0.70 -0.34
N GLY A 67 -12.91 -0.54 -1.51
CA GLY A 67 -13.63 -0.28 -2.76
C GLY A 67 -14.22 -1.59 -3.30
N SER A 68 -14.62 -1.62 -4.56
CA SER A 68 -15.03 -2.88 -5.20
C SER A 68 -13.88 -3.90 -5.16
N ARG A 69 -14.21 -5.19 -4.95
CA ARG A 69 -13.24 -6.31 -4.98
C ARG A 69 -12.36 -6.26 -6.23
N GLN A 70 -12.94 -5.92 -7.38
CA GLN A 70 -12.23 -5.82 -8.66
C GLN A 70 -11.24 -4.65 -8.73
N GLU A 71 -11.56 -3.51 -8.11
CA GLU A 71 -10.68 -2.33 -8.11
C GLU A 71 -9.41 -2.59 -7.29
N GLU A 72 -9.57 -3.26 -6.14
CA GLU A 72 -8.44 -3.62 -5.29
C GLU A 72 -7.53 -4.67 -5.95
N ALA A 73 -8.12 -5.65 -6.63
CA ALA A 73 -7.40 -6.64 -7.43
C ALA A 73 -6.49 -5.99 -8.48
N GLN A 74 -7.06 -5.07 -9.26
CA GLN A 74 -6.35 -4.40 -10.34
C GLN A 74 -5.23 -3.52 -9.77
N ARG A 75 -5.49 -2.83 -8.65
CA ARG A 75 -4.48 -2.03 -7.95
C ARG A 75 -3.33 -2.91 -7.42
N LEU A 76 -3.66 -4.04 -6.79
CA LEU A 76 -2.65 -4.97 -6.28
C LEU A 76 -1.86 -5.62 -7.41
N GLY A 77 -2.49 -5.94 -8.56
CA GLY A 77 -1.79 -6.47 -9.73
C GLY A 77 -0.74 -5.49 -10.30
N ARG A 78 -0.96 -4.18 -10.21
CA ARG A 78 0.04 -3.17 -10.58
C ARG A 78 1.21 -3.11 -9.60
N ILE A 79 0.94 -3.34 -8.31
CA ILE A 79 1.94 -3.31 -7.24
C ILE A 79 2.77 -4.61 -7.21
N LEU A 80 2.12 -5.76 -7.38
CA LEU A 80 2.69 -7.09 -7.24
C LEU A 80 3.22 -7.66 -8.56
N ARG A 81 3.33 -6.83 -9.61
CA ARG A 81 3.81 -7.28 -10.92
C ARG A 81 5.24 -7.84 -10.80
N PRO A 82 5.55 -8.99 -11.42
CA PRO A 82 6.92 -9.50 -11.49
C PRO A 82 7.85 -8.44 -12.09
N LYS A 83 8.98 -8.21 -11.44
CA LYS A 83 9.97 -7.23 -11.88
C LYS A 83 11.14 -7.92 -12.57
N ALA A 84 11.73 -7.22 -13.54
CA ALA A 84 12.92 -7.69 -14.27
C ALA A 84 14.08 -8.06 -13.34
N SER A 85 14.19 -7.42 -12.17
CA SER A 85 15.18 -7.72 -11.14
C SER A 85 15.07 -9.11 -10.50
N GLY A 86 13.97 -9.85 -10.73
CA GLY A 86 13.70 -11.14 -10.06
C GLY A 86 13.33 -11.04 -8.58
N ILE A 87 13.39 -9.84 -7.99
CA ILE A 87 13.04 -9.62 -6.58
C ILE A 87 11.52 -9.75 -6.42
N PRO A 88 11.03 -10.61 -5.51
CA PRO A 88 9.60 -10.75 -5.26
C PRO A 88 9.01 -9.45 -4.71
N ALA A 89 7.77 -9.16 -5.12
CA ALA A 89 6.99 -8.06 -4.56
C ALA A 89 6.19 -8.58 -3.36
N HIS A 90 6.19 -7.82 -2.27
CA HIS A 90 5.46 -8.13 -1.05
C HIS A 90 4.38 -7.10 -0.79
N PHE A 91 3.20 -7.57 -0.41
CA PHE A 91 2.10 -6.75 0.04
C PHE A 91 1.72 -7.14 1.47
N TYR A 92 1.77 -6.17 2.37
CA TYR A 92 1.37 -6.31 3.76
C TYR A 92 0.10 -5.51 4.01
N SER A 93 -0.83 -6.10 4.76
CA SER A 93 -1.98 -5.39 5.31
C SER A 93 -1.94 -5.48 6.82
N ILE A 94 -1.94 -4.32 7.49
CA ILE A 94 -2.09 -4.25 8.94
C ILE A 94 -3.58 -4.34 9.25
N VAL A 95 -3.94 -5.26 10.13
CA VAL A 95 -5.34 -5.56 10.46
C VAL A 95 -5.49 -5.50 11.97
N THR A 96 -6.43 -4.69 12.45
CA THR A 96 -6.76 -4.64 13.87
C THR A 96 -7.68 -5.82 14.20
N ARG A 97 -7.29 -6.68 15.15
CA ARG A 97 -8.10 -7.80 15.62
C ARG A 97 -9.43 -7.30 16.21
N ASN A 98 -10.50 -8.09 16.06
CA ASN A 98 -11.84 -7.79 16.54
C ASN A 98 -12.39 -6.45 16.03
N SER A 99 -12.05 -6.11 14.78
CA SER A 99 -12.52 -4.89 14.13
C SER A 99 -13.07 -5.20 12.74
N ARG A 100 -13.75 -4.22 12.14
CA ARG A 100 -14.21 -4.31 10.75
C ARG A 100 -13.07 -4.57 9.76
N ASP A 101 -11.84 -4.17 10.07
CA ASP A 101 -10.67 -4.46 9.24
C ASP A 101 -10.43 -5.97 9.08
N GLN A 102 -10.85 -6.78 10.04
CA GLN A 102 -10.72 -8.24 10.01
C GLN A 102 -11.68 -8.89 9.01
N GLU A 103 -12.95 -8.47 8.99
CA GLU A 103 -13.95 -8.93 7.99
C GLU A 103 -13.48 -8.60 6.57
N PHE A 104 -12.96 -7.40 6.43
CA PHE A 104 -12.36 -6.86 5.22
C PHE A 104 -11.14 -7.68 4.77
N ALA A 105 -10.21 -7.99 5.67
CA ALA A 105 -9.06 -8.83 5.39
C ALA A 105 -9.44 -10.25 4.96
N ALA A 106 -10.46 -10.85 5.59
CA ALA A 106 -10.96 -12.18 5.23
C ALA A 106 -11.50 -12.22 3.79
N ASN A 107 -12.28 -11.21 3.40
CA ASN A 107 -12.76 -11.07 2.02
C ASN A 107 -11.61 -10.93 1.01
N ARG A 108 -10.55 -10.18 1.36
CA ARG A 108 -9.37 -10.01 0.51
C ARG A 108 -8.56 -11.29 0.38
N GLN A 109 -8.38 -12.03 1.48
CA GLN A 109 -7.67 -13.30 1.48
C GLN A 109 -8.31 -14.25 0.47
N LEU A 110 -9.63 -14.48 0.58
CA LEU A 110 -10.36 -15.37 -0.34
C LEU A 110 -10.12 -14.95 -1.80
N PHE A 111 -10.35 -13.67 -2.09
CA PHE A 111 -10.19 -13.13 -3.43
C PHE A 111 -8.76 -13.28 -3.98
N LEU A 112 -7.73 -12.97 -3.19
CA LEU A 112 -6.33 -13.09 -3.64
C LEU A 112 -5.92 -14.54 -3.85
N THR A 113 -6.40 -15.45 -3.00
CA THR A 113 -6.14 -16.88 -3.16
C THR A 113 -6.81 -17.45 -4.42
N GLU A 114 -8.02 -17.01 -4.77
CA GLU A 114 -8.70 -17.38 -6.02
C GLU A 114 -7.93 -16.93 -7.27
N GLN A 115 -7.19 -15.82 -7.18
CA GLN A 115 -6.33 -15.33 -8.26
C GLN A 115 -4.92 -15.96 -8.26
N GLY A 116 -4.65 -16.91 -7.36
CA GLY A 116 -3.38 -17.65 -7.30
C GLY A 116 -2.27 -16.96 -6.53
N TYR A 117 -2.54 -15.88 -5.78
CA TYR A 117 -1.53 -15.25 -4.93
C TYR A 117 -1.28 -16.08 -3.67
N LYS A 118 -0.01 -16.19 -3.27
CA LYS A 118 0.37 -16.72 -1.95
C LYS A 118 -0.03 -15.72 -0.87
N TYR A 119 -0.77 -16.18 0.14
CA TYR A 119 -1.25 -15.35 1.24
C TYR A 119 -0.88 -16.00 2.58
N VAL A 120 -0.30 -15.21 3.50
CA VAL A 120 0.08 -15.66 4.84
C VAL A 120 -0.52 -14.71 5.86
N ILE A 121 -1.12 -15.26 6.90
CA ILE A 121 -1.59 -14.51 8.07
C ILE A 121 -0.55 -14.69 9.17
N GLN A 122 -0.13 -13.58 9.76
CA GLN A 122 0.75 -13.59 10.91
C GLN A 122 0.12 -12.73 12.01
N ASP A 123 -0.11 -13.35 13.16
CA ASP A 123 -0.49 -12.64 14.37
C ASP A 123 0.76 -12.06 15.03
N TRP A 124 0.66 -10.81 15.48
CA TRP A 124 1.69 -10.15 16.28
C TRP A 124 1.12 -9.92 17.68
N GLU A 125 1.66 -10.63 18.66
CA GLU A 125 1.44 -10.30 20.06
C GLU A 125 2.51 -9.29 20.49
N GLU A 126 2.13 -8.25 21.25
CA GLU A 126 3.12 -7.37 21.88
C GLU A 126 3.93 -8.21 22.87
N ALA A 127 5.25 -8.19 22.71
CA ALA A 127 6.19 -8.86 23.60
C ALA A 127 6.36 -8.09 24.93
#